data_AF-A0A7Z6SRN6-F1
#
_entry.id   AF-A0A7Z6SRN6-F1
#
_cell.length_a   1.000
_cell.length_b   1.000
_cell.length_c   1.000
_cell.angle_alpha   90.00
_cell.angle_beta   90.00
_cell.angle_gamma   90.00
#
_symmetry.space_group_name_H-M   'P 1'
#
loop_
_entity.id
_entity.type
_entity.pdbx_description
1 polymer ?
#
loop_
_entity_poly.entity_id
_entity_poly.type
_entity_poly.pdbx_seq_one_letter_code
_entity_poly.pdbx_strand_id
1 'polypeptide(L)'
;MYKGAQTRTENKTSITRDNLTIHFSRAKYPSSTDFMPAKDWVNESVKSLDELVKVITNYHYSSAIYKNNYRNTHNTKGFSNLLIFDIDNDKDKPNISLEETKSLFKKHGIETLIIPSRNHNKEKHGHIAERFRIIIPTQQPIGQDFNCNNDFSAFNNLCTKALGIYDYIDKKVSVDQSRAYYKSPNDATPIILKGRIMDLTHLKQQAMSNLFTQNTQIQTTEPEPVNKPDLSLNIVLAYDNDKNGQVYTQISEEIIYKHTENMPNVFIPYSKDCNDDLKLANLIGNDHINNEMIKNFLERIEKQSLFFDGEKKEKLEALKNECLALLKPQEQTISQNDTKENEKPIQGVDYEM
;
A
#
# COMPACT_ATOMS: atom_id res chain seq x y z
N MET A 1 20.51 -7.54 35.03
CA MET A 1 20.09 -6.13 34.90
C MET A 1 20.25 -5.69 33.46
N TYR A 2 19.23 -5.89 32.63
CA TYR A 2 19.22 -5.43 31.24
C TYR A 2 18.78 -3.96 31.22
N LYS A 3 19.66 -3.07 30.73
CA LYS A 3 19.31 -1.67 30.44
C LYS A 3 18.35 -1.68 29.25
N GLY A 4 17.10 -1.31 29.49
CA GLY A 4 16.09 -1.16 28.46
C GLY A 4 16.53 -0.11 27.43
N ALA A 5 16.61 -0.53 26.16
CA ALA A 5 16.67 0.39 25.06
C ALA A 5 15.35 1.18 25.04
N GLN A 6 15.42 2.48 25.34
CA GLN A 6 14.33 3.40 25.13
C GLN A 6 14.00 3.38 23.64
N THR A 7 12.84 2.82 23.30
CA THR A 7 12.18 3.07 22.03
C THR A 7 12.02 4.58 21.90
N ARG A 8 12.76 5.16 20.96
CA ARG A 8 12.59 6.54 20.53
C ARG A 8 11.20 6.62 19.90
N THR A 9 10.21 6.96 20.71
CA THR A 9 8.90 7.38 20.24
C THR A 9 9.14 8.69 19.50
N GLU A 10 9.22 8.62 18.18
CA GLU A 10 9.05 9.81 17.35
C GLU A 10 7.69 10.39 17.75
N ASN A 11 7.71 11.57 18.37
CA ASN A 11 6.52 12.37 18.59
C ASN A 11 5.94 12.69 17.21
N LYS A 12 5.04 11.84 16.70
CA LYS A 12 4.19 12.16 15.55
C LYS A 12 3.41 13.41 15.96
N THR A 13 3.78 14.56 15.43
CA THR A 13 3.05 15.80 15.63
C THR A 13 1.61 15.54 15.21
N SER A 14 0.68 15.55 16.17
CA SER A 14 -0.73 15.35 15.86
C SER A 14 -1.16 16.41 14.85
N ILE A 15 -1.65 15.99 13.68
CA ILE A 15 -2.17 16.93 12.69
C ILE A 15 -3.48 17.48 13.25
N THR A 16 -3.47 18.78 13.52
CA THR A 16 -4.62 19.56 13.97
C THR A 16 -5.12 20.44 12.84
N ARG A 17 -6.22 21.16 13.05
CA ARG A 17 -6.71 22.11 12.06
C ARG A 17 -5.68 23.18 11.71
N ASP A 18 -4.90 23.64 12.69
CA ASP A 18 -4.01 24.81 12.58
C ASP A 18 -2.75 24.54 11.76
N ASN A 19 -2.33 23.27 11.68
CA ASN A 19 -1.18 22.85 10.88
C ASN A 19 -1.56 22.01 9.65
N LEU A 20 -2.86 21.81 9.39
CA LEU A 20 -3.32 21.07 8.21
C LEU A 20 -3.10 21.88 6.93
N THR A 21 -2.46 21.24 5.96
CA THR A 21 -2.44 21.68 4.56
C THR A 21 -3.29 20.72 3.74
N ILE A 22 -4.22 21.25 2.96
CA ILE A 22 -5.08 20.47 2.07
C ILE A 22 -4.38 20.38 0.72
N HIS A 23 -4.05 19.17 0.30
CA HIS A 23 -3.43 18.88 -0.99
C HIS A 23 -4.48 18.33 -1.95
N PHE A 24 -4.31 18.62 -3.23
CA PHE A 24 -5.14 18.09 -4.33
C PHE A 24 -4.43 18.34 -5.66
N SER A 25 -4.98 17.81 -6.75
CA SER A 25 -4.54 18.14 -8.10
C SER A 25 -5.58 18.99 -8.80
N ARG A 26 -5.13 19.90 -9.67
CA ARG A 26 -5.99 20.72 -10.53
C ARG A 26 -5.44 20.80 -11.95
N ALA A 27 -6.30 21.17 -12.88
CA ALA A 27 -5.85 21.61 -14.20
C ALA A 27 -4.93 22.84 -14.06
N LYS A 28 -3.88 22.90 -14.88
CA LYS A 28 -2.89 24.00 -14.88
C LYS A 28 -3.53 25.33 -15.24
N TYR A 29 -4.43 25.33 -16.22
CA TYR A 29 -5.08 26.53 -16.73
C TYR A 29 -6.51 26.66 -16.19
N PRO A 30 -7.00 27.89 -15.92
CA PRO A 30 -8.38 28.11 -15.53
C PRO A 30 -9.33 27.52 -16.57
N SER A 31 -10.41 26.90 -16.10
CA SER A 31 -11.42 26.36 -17.00
C SER A 31 -12.31 27.49 -17.51
N SER A 32 -12.08 27.88 -18.77
CA SER A 32 -13.01 28.66 -19.59
C SER A 32 -13.88 27.77 -20.48
N THR A 33 -13.56 26.47 -20.57
CA THR A 33 -14.21 25.51 -21.46
C THR A 33 -14.84 24.35 -20.67
N ASP A 34 -15.79 23.70 -21.33
CA ASP A 34 -16.46 22.48 -20.84
C ASP A 34 -15.60 21.21 -20.96
N PHE A 35 -14.34 21.35 -21.35
CA PHE A 35 -13.43 20.25 -21.63
C PHE A 35 -12.56 19.93 -20.41
N MET A 36 -12.62 18.68 -19.96
CA MET A 36 -11.73 18.18 -18.92
C MET A 36 -10.39 17.76 -19.53
N PRO A 37 -9.27 18.46 -19.26
CA PRO A 37 -8.00 18.14 -19.89
C PRO A 37 -7.45 16.80 -19.40
N ALA A 38 -6.82 16.06 -20.32
CA ALA A 38 -6.07 14.85 -19.96
C ALA A 38 -4.63 15.18 -19.52
N LYS A 39 -4.06 16.29 -20.00
CA LYS A 39 -2.68 16.73 -19.69
C LYS A 39 -2.69 17.98 -18.84
N ASP A 40 -1.51 18.39 -18.39
CA ASP A 40 -1.25 19.61 -17.62
C ASP A 40 -2.00 19.65 -16.29
N TRP A 41 -2.00 18.53 -15.56
CA TRP A 41 -2.43 18.51 -14.16
C TRP A 41 -1.27 18.87 -13.24
N VAL A 42 -1.53 19.71 -12.24
CA VAL A 42 -0.54 20.18 -11.27
C VAL A 42 -1.03 19.94 -9.85
N ASN A 43 -0.10 19.72 -8.91
CA ASN A 43 -0.41 19.62 -7.50
C ASN A 43 -0.58 21.02 -6.91
N GLU A 44 -1.60 21.19 -6.08
CA GLU A 44 -1.94 22.44 -5.42
C GLU A 44 -2.12 22.17 -3.92
N SER A 45 -1.90 23.20 -3.11
CA SER A 45 -2.08 23.11 -1.66
C SER A 45 -2.66 24.38 -1.09
N VAL A 46 -3.63 24.25 -0.19
CA VAL A 46 -4.32 25.38 0.47
C VAL A 46 -4.42 25.15 1.97
N LYS A 47 -4.57 26.22 2.75
CA LYS A 47 -4.63 26.17 4.23
C LYS A 47 -6.06 26.13 4.77
N SER A 48 -7.06 26.32 3.92
CA SER A 48 -8.45 26.38 4.34
C SER A 48 -9.45 25.95 3.25
N LEU A 49 -10.65 25.58 3.69
CA LEU A 49 -11.77 25.34 2.79
C LEU A 49 -12.17 26.60 2.01
N ASP A 50 -12.00 27.79 2.61
CA ASP A 50 -12.24 29.06 1.94
C ASP A 50 -11.27 29.30 0.76
N GLU A 51 -9.99 28.99 0.94
CA GLU A 51 -9.01 28.99 -0.14
C GLU A 51 -9.30 27.90 -1.17
N LEU A 52 -9.70 26.71 -0.72
CA LEU A 52 -10.10 25.61 -1.62
C LEU A 52 -11.24 26.04 -2.54
N VAL A 53 -12.29 26.70 -1.99
CA VAL A 53 -13.42 27.23 -2.76
C VAL A 53 -12.94 28.15 -3.88
N LYS A 54 -12.02 29.08 -3.60
CA LYS A 54 -11.46 30.00 -4.61
C LYS A 54 -10.78 29.25 -5.76
N VAL A 55 -10.12 28.13 -5.47
CA VAL A 55 -9.45 27.33 -6.51
C VAL A 55 -10.46 26.51 -7.29
N ILE A 56 -11.36 25.76 -6.64
CA ILE A 56 -12.24 24.80 -7.32
C ILE A 56 -13.38 25.46 -8.12
N THR A 57 -13.64 26.75 -7.92
CA THR A 57 -14.53 27.55 -8.78
C THR A 57 -13.82 28.04 -10.05
N ASN A 58 -12.48 28.05 -10.09
CA ASN A 58 -11.71 28.48 -11.25
C ASN A 58 -11.13 27.31 -12.07
N TYR A 59 -10.83 26.19 -11.41
CA TYR A 59 -10.12 25.06 -12.01
C TYR A 59 -10.86 23.74 -11.85
N HIS A 60 -10.70 22.84 -12.82
CA HIS A 60 -11.02 21.42 -12.62
C HIS A 60 -10.07 20.81 -11.61
N TYR A 61 -10.56 19.85 -10.83
CA TYR A 61 -9.83 19.35 -9.67
C TYR A 61 -10.02 17.85 -9.46
N SER A 62 -9.11 17.24 -8.72
CA SER A 62 -9.13 15.82 -8.37
C SER A 62 -8.42 15.60 -7.04
N SER A 63 -8.82 14.57 -6.31
CA SER A 63 -8.05 14.06 -5.17
C SER A 63 -6.85 13.22 -5.61
N ALA A 64 -6.85 12.68 -6.83
CA ALA A 64 -5.79 11.85 -7.38
C ALA A 64 -4.58 12.68 -7.78
N ILE A 65 -3.39 12.14 -7.51
CA ILE A 65 -2.09 12.74 -7.85
C ILE A 65 -1.53 12.00 -9.06
N TYR A 66 -1.20 12.73 -10.13
CA TYR A 66 -0.81 12.14 -11.40
C TYR A 66 0.70 12.23 -11.67
N LYS A 67 1.27 11.17 -12.25
CA LYS A 67 2.60 11.14 -12.86
C LYS A 67 2.55 11.88 -14.20
N ASN A 68 3.67 12.50 -14.59
CA ASN A 68 3.84 13.16 -15.88
C ASN A 68 2.75 14.20 -16.20
N ASN A 69 2.11 14.77 -15.18
CA ASN A 69 1.01 15.73 -15.30
C ASN A 69 -0.14 15.24 -16.20
N TYR A 70 -0.34 13.91 -16.29
CA TYR A 70 -1.30 13.29 -17.20
C TYR A 70 -2.32 12.48 -16.41
N ARG A 71 -3.58 12.88 -16.50
CA ARG A 71 -4.73 12.20 -15.89
C ARG A 71 -5.09 10.93 -16.65
N ASN A 72 -4.75 9.78 -16.06
CA ASN A 72 -5.33 8.47 -16.35
C ASN A 72 -5.02 7.53 -15.17
N THR A 73 -5.64 6.35 -15.15
CA THR A 73 -5.45 5.35 -14.10
C THR A 73 -3.99 4.92 -13.95
N HIS A 74 -3.29 4.58 -15.04
CA HIS A 74 -1.88 4.15 -15.02
C HIS A 74 -0.91 5.19 -14.45
N ASN A 75 -1.23 6.47 -14.64
CA ASN A 75 -0.45 7.60 -14.15
C ASN A 75 -0.89 8.03 -12.76
N THR A 76 -1.92 7.44 -12.15
CA THR A 76 -2.30 7.76 -10.78
C THR A 76 -1.24 7.21 -9.82
N LYS A 77 -0.53 8.09 -9.11
CA LYS A 77 0.51 7.74 -8.13
C LYS A 77 -0.07 7.43 -6.76
N GLY A 78 -1.26 7.97 -6.49
CA GLY A 78 -1.93 7.89 -5.21
C GLY A 78 -2.92 9.04 -5.09
N PHE A 79 -3.37 9.28 -3.86
CA PHE A 79 -4.42 10.23 -3.55
C PHE A 79 -3.95 11.16 -2.44
N SER A 80 -4.31 12.43 -2.60
CA SER A 80 -4.11 13.49 -1.62
C SER A 80 -4.94 13.27 -0.35
N ASN A 81 -4.84 14.19 0.61
CA ASN A 81 -5.58 14.15 1.86
C ASN A 81 -6.98 14.80 1.73
N LEU A 82 -7.67 14.53 0.62
CA LEU A 82 -8.97 15.11 0.29
C LEU A 82 -9.93 14.04 -0.23
N LEU A 83 -11.01 13.77 0.49
CA LEU A 83 -12.14 12.97 0.01
C LEU A 83 -13.10 13.84 -0.78
N ILE A 84 -13.58 13.35 -1.92
CA ILE A 84 -14.55 14.05 -2.76
C ILE A 84 -15.64 13.06 -3.18
N PHE A 85 -16.89 13.38 -2.85
CA PHE A 85 -18.06 12.58 -3.21
C PHE A 85 -19.03 13.43 -4.04
N ASP A 86 -19.41 12.91 -5.21
CA ASP A 86 -20.37 13.54 -6.14
C ASP A 86 -21.78 13.03 -5.82
N ILE A 87 -22.71 13.97 -5.62
CA ILE A 87 -24.14 13.71 -5.43
C ILE A 87 -24.87 14.20 -6.68
N ASP A 88 -25.32 13.25 -7.51
CA ASP A 88 -26.00 13.52 -8.78
C ASP A 88 -27.53 13.60 -8.63
N ASN A 89 -28.07 13.05 -7.54
CA ASN A 89 -29.51 12.91 -7.26
C ASN A 89 -30.29 12.47 -8.51
N ASP A 90 -29.93 11.31 -9.08
CA ASP A 90 -30.60 10.77 -10.28
C ASP A 90 -32.04 10.34 -9.97
N LYS A 91 -32.93 10.46 -10.96
CA LYS A 91 -34.40 10.27 -10.81
C LYS A 91 -34.82 8.96 -10.13
N ASP A 92 -34.10 7.87 -10.39
CA ASP A 92 -34.46 6.52 -9.95
C ASP A 92 -33.53 5.98 -8.85
N LYS A 93 -32.84 6.87 -8.13
CA LYS A 93 -31.93 6.52 -7.02
C LYS A 93 -32.35 7.23 -5.74
N PRO A 94 -31.91 6.74 -4.57
CA PRO A 94 -32.03 7.50 -3.33
C PRO A 94 -31.38 8.87 -3.49
N ASN A 95 -32.09 9.91 -3.07
CA ASN A 95 -31.64 11.30 -3.15
C ASN A 95 -31.46 11.89 -1.76
N ILE A 96 -30.55 12.86 -1.65
CA ILE A 96 -30.34 13.65 -0.44
C ILE A 96 -30.18 15.12 -0.80
N SER A 97 -30.89 16.01 -0.10
CA SER A 97 -30.82 17.44 -0.33
C SER A 97 -29.56 18.08 0.28
N LEU A 98 -29.27 19.32 -0.13
CA LEU A 98 -28.22 20.14 0.47
C LEU A 98 -28.44 20.35 1.99
N GLU A 99 -29.68 20.62 2.41
CA GLU A 99 -29.98 20.89 3.83
C GLU A 99 -29.95 19.61 4.70
N GLU A 100 -30.39 18.47 4.16
CA GLU A 100 -30.23 17.17 4.84
C GLU A 100 -28.75 16.81 4.98
N THR A 101 -27.96 17.00 3.91
CA THR A 101 -26.52 16.77 3.94
C THR A 101 -25.84 17.67 4.97
N LYS A 102 -26.15 18.97 4.96
CA LYS A 102 -25.64 19.93 5.95
C LYS A 102 -25.96 19.49 7.38
N SER A 103 -27.18 19.03 7.64
CA SER A 103 -27.61 18.54 8.95
C SER A 103 -26.85 17.27 9.37
N LEU A 104 -26.67 16.33 8.44
CA LEU A 104 -25.91 15.09 8.64
C LEU A 104 -24.45 15.38 9.02
N PHE A 105 -23.77 16.22 8.26
CA PHE A 105 -22.35 16.52 8.49
C PHE A 105 -22.12 17.42 9.71
N LYS A 106 -23.08 18.30 10.04
CA LYS A 106 -23.07 19.04 11.31
C LYS A 106 -23.17 18.08 12.51
N LYS A 107 -24.00 17.04 12.42
CA LYS A 107 -24.11 16.00 13.45
C LYS A 107 -22.82 15.18 13.61
N HIS A 108 -22.14 14.86 12.50
CA HIS A 108 -20.84 14.17 12.54
C HIS A 108 -19.71 15.02 13.13
N GLY A 109 -19.87 16.35 13.13
CA GLY A 109 -18.90 17.29 13.71
C GLY A 109 -17.55 17.30 12.98
N ILE A 110 -17.54 16.95 11.69
CA ILE A 110 -16.34 16.90 10.84
C ILE A 110 -16.23 18.15 9.96
N GLU A 111 -15.01 18.64 9.73
CA GLU A 111 -14.82 19.76 8.81
C GLU A 111 -15.18 19.31 7.39
N THR A 112 -16.08 20.04 6.72
CA THR A 112 -16.65 19.62 5.44
C THR A 112 -17.03 20.83 4.61
N LEU A 113 -16.76 20.76 3.31
CA LEU A 113 -17.28 21.67 2.30
C LEU A 113 -18.36 20.95 1.50
N ILE A 114 -19.54 21.54 1.43
CA ILE A 114 -20.61 21.11 0.52
C ILE A 114 -20.78 22.22 -0.51
N ILE A 115 -20.66 21.91 -1.80
CA ILE A 115 -20.70 22.91 -2.87
C ILE A 115 -21.51 22.44 -4.08
N PRO A 116 -22.39 23.27 -4.64
CA PRO A 116 -23.07 22.97 -5.90
C PRO A 116 -22.09 22.55 -7.02
N SER A 117 -22.49 21.54 -7.78
CA SER A 117 -21.75 21.09 -8.95
C SER A 117 -22.15 21.91 -10.18
N ARG A 118 -21.41 21.75 -11.28
CA ARG A 118 -21.70 22.42 -12.57
C ARG A 118 -23.17 22.26 -13.03
N ASN A 119 -23.80 21.14 -12.68
CA ASN A 119 -25.14 20.73 -13.12
C ASN A 119 -26.22 20.88 -12.04
N HIS A 120 -25.93 21.64 -10.98
CA HIS A 120 -26.89 21.93 -9.93
C HIS A 120 -28.15 22.61 -10.48
N ASN A 121 -29.33 22.05 -10.20
CA ASN A 121 -30.64 22.53 -10.65
C ASN A 121 -30.78 22.75 -12.17
N LYS A 122 -29.93 22.09 -12.97
CA LYS A 122 -30.06 22.03 -14.42
C LYS A 122 -30.79 20.76 -14.84
N GLU A 123 -31.58 20.86 -15.90
CA GLU A 123 -32.23 19.70 -16.49
C GLU A 123 -31.17 18.76 -17.11
N LYS A 124 -31.25 17.48 -16.73
CA LYS A 124 -30.42 16.41 -17.28
C LYS A 124 -31.32 15.19 -17.46
N HIS A 125 -31.47 14.70 -18.69
CA HIS A 125 -32.36 13.58 -19.03
C HIS A 125 -33.81 13.75 -18.50
N GLY A 126 -34.37 14.96 -18.58
CA GLY A 126 -35.73 15.25 -18.09
C GLY A 126 -35.87 15.33 -16.57
N HIS A 127 -34.76 15.43 -15.83
CA HIS A 127 -34.77 15.53 -14.37
C HIS A 127 -33.92 16.71 -13.86
N ILE A 128 -34.57 17.61 -13.13
CA ILE A 128 -33.95 18.72 -12.40
C ILE A 128 -33.70 18.25 -10.97
N ALA A 129 -32.47 18.38 -10.50
CA ALA A 129 -32.08 17.93 -9.17
C ALA A 129 -30.99 18.81 -8.57
N GLU A 130 -30.92 18.83 -7.24
CA GLU A 130 -29.81 19.41 -6.51
C GLU A 130 -28.58 18.52 -6.70
N ARG A 131 -27.62 18.99 -7.51
CA ARG A 131 -26.34 18.28 -7.71
C ARG A 131 -25.22 19.02 -7.04
N PHE A 132 -24.43 18.33 -6.23
CA PHE A 132 -23.42 18.95 -5.41
C PHE A 132 -22.32 17.96 -5.04
N ARG A 133 -21.27 18.46 -4.42
CA ARG A 133 -20.15 17.66 -3.95
C ARG A 133 -19.95 17.86 -2.47
N ILE A 134 -19.56 16.78 -1.81
CA ILE A 134 -19.13 16.76 -0.43
C ILE A 134 -17.61 16.57 -0.45
N ILE A 135 -16.88 17.53 0.11
CA ILE A 135 -15.43 17.59 0.10
C ILE A 135 -14.94 17.61 1.55
N ILE A 136 -14.13 16.62 1.93
CA ILE A 136 -13.71 16.41 3.32
C ILE A 136 -12.19 16.33 3.37
N PRO A 137 -11.50 17.28 4.03
CA PRO A 137 -10.08 17.19 4.27
C PRO A 137 -9.79 16.16 5.37
N THR A 138 -8.65 15.48 5.25
CA THR A 138 -8.27 14.37 6.12
C THR A 138 -6.86 14.56 6.67
N GLN A 139 -6.56 13.97 7.83
CA GLN A 139 -5.23 14.08 8.43
C GLN A 139 -4.14 13.40 7.60
N GLN A 140 -4.51 12.37 6.83
CA GLN A 140 -3.57 11.52 6.12
C GLN A 140 -3.97 11.42 4.64
N PRO A 141 -3.00 11.35 3.70
CA PRO A 141 -3.30 11.01 2.31
C PRO A 141 -4.03 9.68 2.22
N ILE A 142 -4.96 9.57 1.27
CA ILE A 142 -5.78 8.36 1.10
C ILE A 142 -4.96 7.21 0.50
N GLY A 143 -3.91 7.49 -0.29
CA GLY A 143 -3.52 6.59 -1.38
C GLY A 143 -2.11 6.03 -1.46
N GLN A 144 -1.32 5.98 -0.37
CA GLN A 144 -0.05 5.22 -0.42
C GLN A 144 -0.20 3.76 0.03
N ASP A 145 -1.29 3.42 0.72
CA ASP A 145 -1.46 2.12 1.38
C ASP A 145 -2.26 1.10 0.54
N PHE A 146 -2.78 1.52 -0.62
CA PHE A 146 -3.70 0.72 -1.43
C PHE A 146 -3.06 0.41 -2.79
N ASN A 147 -2.55 -0.81 -2.94
CA ASN A 147 -1.74 -1.22 -4.09
C ASN A 147 -2.58 -1.68 -5.30
N CYS A 148 -3.89 -1.90 -5.15
CA CYS A 148 -4.75 -2.28 -6.27
C CYS A 148 -6.12 -1.57 -6.30
N ASN A 149 -6.81 -1.64 -7.45
CA ASN A 149 -8.11 -1.01 -7.67
C ASN A 149 -9.19 -1.46 -6.67
N ASN A 150 -9.14 -2.72 -6.22
CA ASN A 150 -10.11 -3.28 -5.29
C ASN A 150 -10.00 -2.64 -3.90
N ASP A 151 -8.79 -2.36 -3.45
CA ASP A 151 -8.53 -1.79 -2.14
C ASP A 151 -9.10 -0.36 -2.02
N PHE A 152 -8.90 0.43 -3.07
CA PHE A 152 -9.43 1.79 -3.16
C PHE A 152 -10.97 1.81 -3.14
N SER A 153 -11.61 0.88 -3.85
CA SER A 153 -13.07 0.76 -3.87
C SER A 153 -13.61 0.35 -2.51
N ALA A 154 -13.00 -0.66 -1.88
CA ALA A 154 -13.36 -1.12 -0.55
C ALA A 154 -13.25 0.03 0.48
N PHE A 155 -12.15 0.78 0.44
CA PHE A 155 -11.92 1.91 1.33
C PHE A 155 -12.94 3.04 1.13
N ASN A 156 -13.21 3.48 -0.11
CA ASN A 156 -14.20 4.52 -0.37
C ASN A 156 -15.62 4.10 0.04
N ASN A 157 -15.97 2.83 -0.17
CA ASN A 157 -17.24 2.28 0.29
C ASN A 157 -17.34 2.28 1.82
N LEU A 158 -16.24 2.00 2.52
CA LEU A 158 -16.17 2.06 3.98
C LEU A 158 -16.35 3.49 4.50
N CYS A 159 -15.64 4.45 3.90
CA CYS A 159 -15.78 5.87 4.22
C CYS A 159 -17.22 6.34 4.03
N THR A 160 -17.83 6.05 2.89
CA THR A 160 -19.19 6.52 2.55
C THR A 160 -20.26 5.88 3.43
N LYS A 161 -20.08 4.61 3.83
CA LYS A 161 -20.93 3.96 4.85
C LYS A 161 -20.78 4.62 6.22
N ALA A 162 -19.54 4.84 6.68
CA ALA A 162 -19.27 5.50 7.96
C ALA A 162 -19.83 6.93 8.01
N LEU A 163 -19.84 7.63 6.87
CA LEU A 163 -20.41 8.97 6.71
C LEU A 163 -21.93 8.96 6.52
N GLY A 164 -22.56 7.80 6.29
CA GLY A 164 -24.00 7.68 6.06
C GLY A 164 -24.46 8.20 4.70
N ILE A 165 -23.58 8.20 3.69
CA ILE A 165 -23.87 8.70 2.33
C ILE A 165 -23.78 7.65 1.23
N TYR A 166 -23.53 6.38 1.60
CA TYR A 166 -23.28 5.28 0.66
C TYR A 166 -24.36 5.12 -0.43
N ASP A 167 -25.63 5.33 -0.07
CA ASP A 167 -26.75 5.12 -0.99
C ASP A 167 -26.99 6.29 -1.96
N TYR A 168 -26.39 7.46 -1.69
CA TYR A 168 -26.62 8.69 -2.47
C TYR A 168 -25.50 9.01 -3.46
N ILE A 169 -24.34 8.38 -3.33
CA ILE A 169 -23.18 8.66 -4.18
C ILE A 169 -23.21 7.84 -5.49
N ASP A 170 -22.61 8.40 -6.55
CA ASP A 170 -22.27 7.61 -7.74
C ASP A 170 -21.22 6.55 -7.37
N LYS A 171 -21.62 5.27 -7.35
CA LYS A 171 -20.74 4.14 -7.01
C LYS A 171 -19.54 4.01 -7.96
N LYS A 172 -19.53 4.69 -9.11
CA LYS A 172 -18.33 4.78 -9.97
C LYS A 172 -17.18 5.54 -9.31
N VAL A 173 -17.46 6.41 -8.33
CA VAL A 173 -16.43 7.10 -7.52
C VAL A 173 -15.53 6.10 -6.79
N SER A 174 -16.05 4.92 -6.46
CA SER A 174 -15.27 3.87 -5.79
C SER A 174 -14.29 3.16 -6.73
N VAL A 175 -14.42 3.26 -8.05
CA VAL A 175 -13.60 2.47 -9.01
C VAL A 175 -12.68 3.31 -9.91
N ASP A 176 -13.00 4.58 -10.17
CA ASP A 176 -12.17 5.43 -11.03
C ASP A 176 -11.07 6.14 -10.24
N GLN A 177 -9.87 5.54 -10.18
CA GLN A 177 -8.70 6.15 -9.54
C GLN A 177 -8.29 7.48 -10.19
N SER A 178 -8.68 7.74 -11.44
CA SER A 178 -8.35 8.96 -12.17
C SER A 178 -9.47 9.99 -12.16
N ARG A 179 -10.49 9.80 -11.31
CA ARG A 179 -11.69 10.64 -11.24
C ARG A 179 -11.30 12.10 -11.05
N ALA A 180 -11.82 12.95 -11.93
CA ALA A 180 -11.68 14.39 -11.86
C ALA A 180 -13.06 15.04 -11.93
N TYR A 181 -13.15 16.23 -11.34
CA TYR A 181 -14.38 16.97 -11.16
C TYR A 181 -14.29 18.30 -11.90
N TYR A 182 -15.35 18.59 -12.67
CA TYR A 182 -15.50 19.91 -13.28
C TYR A 182 -15.53 20.99 -12.22
N LYS A 183 -15.08 22.20 -12.56
CA LYS A 183 -15.10 23.34 -11.64
C LYS A 183 -16.52 23.58 -11.13
N SER A 184 -16.63 24.02 -9.88
CA SER A 184 -17.93 24.48 -9.36
C SER A 184 -18.30 25.82 -10.01
N PRO A 185 -19.60 26.14 -10.16
CA PRO A 185 -20.04 27.44 -10.67
C PRO A 185 -19.47 28.60 -9.84
N ASN A 186 -19.16 29.73 -10.48
CA ASN A 186 -18.60 30.91 -9.80
C ASN A 186 -19.59 31.54 -8.81
N ASP A 187 -20.88 31.39 -9.09
CA ASP A 187 -22.03 31.83 -8.29
C ASP A 187 -22.52 30.75 -7.30
N ALA A 188 -21.86 29.59 -7.26
CA ALA A 188 -22.20 28.54 -6.30
C ALA A 188 -22.01 29.05 -4.87
N THR A 189 -23.03 28.90 -4.03
CA THR A 189 -22.95 29.22 -2.61
C THR A 189 -22.33 28.03 -1.87
N PRO A 190 -21.11 28.14 -1.32
CA PRO A 190 -20.50 27.06 -0.56
C PRO A 190 -21.10 26.98 0.85
N ILE A 191 -21.30 25.76 1.35
CA ILE A 191 -21.64 25.50 2.75
C ILE A 191 -20.37 24.93 3.40
N ILE A 192 -19.74 25.74 4.25
CA ILE A 192 -18.55 25.34 5.01
C ILE A 192 -18.96 25.00 6.43
N LEU A 193 -18.78 23.74 6.80
CA LEU A 193 -18.98 23.25 8.15
C LEU A 193 -17.63 23.12 8.84
N LYS A 194 -17.43 23.87 9.92
CA LYS A 194 -16.23 23.74 10.77
C LYS A 194 -16.44 22.56 11.73
N GLY A 195 -15.37 21.80 11.97
CA GLY A 195 -15.40 20.62 12.81
C GLY A 195 -14.00 20.02 12.98
N ARG A 196 -13.92 18.80 13.50
CA ARG A 196 -12.66 18.07 13.58
C ARG A 196 -12.21 17.61 12.19
N ILE A 197 -10.89 17.56 11.97
CA ILE A 197 -10.34 16.94 10.77
C ILE A 197 -10.55 15.43 10.87
N MET A 198 -10.99 14.81 9.77
CA MET A 198 -11.23 13.37 9.74
C MET A 198 -9.90 12.61 9.78
N ASP A 199 -9.76 11.74 10.79
CA ASP A 199 -8.69 10.75 10.86
C ASP A 199 -9.15 9.46 10.17
N LEU A 200 -8.36 8.99 9.21
CA LEU A 200 -8.66 7.81 8.41
C LEU A 200 -8.04 6.53 8.99
N THR A 201 -7.27 6.59 10.07
CA THR A 201 -6.49 5.47 10.61
C THR A 201 -7.35 4.22 10.81
N HIS A 202 -8.46 4.33 11.54
CA HIS A 202 -9.35 3.19 11.80
C HIS A 202 -10.05 2.66 10.55
N LEU A 203 -10.48 3.54 9.64
CA LEU A 203 -11.13 3.13 8.40
C LEU A 203 -10.16 2.43 7.45
N LYS A 204 -8.90 2.88 7.40
CA LYS A 204 -7.83 2.21 6.65
C LYS A 204 -7.54 0.82 7.23
N GLN A 205 -7.36 0.72 8.55
CA GLN A 205 -7.17 -0.57 9.23
C GLN A 205 -8.32 -1.53 8.96
N GLN A 206 -9.56 -1.05 9.05
CA GLN A 206 -10.74 -1.87 8.77
C GLN A 206 -10.82 -2.29 7.31
N ALA A 207 -10.50 -1.40 6.37
CA ALA A 207 -10.47 -1.74 4.94
C ALA A 207 -9.43 -2.84 4.67
N MET A 208 -8.22 -2.71 5.21
CA MET A 208 -7.17 -3.72 5.08
C MET A 208 -7.58 -5.06 5.70
N SER A 209 -8.19 -5.05 6.89
CA SER A 209 -8.69 -6.26 7.55
C SER A 209 -9.79 -6.95 6.74
N ASN A 210 -10.71 -6.18 6.14
CA ASN A 210 -11.79 -6.72 5.31
C ASN A 210 -11.23 -7.34 4.01
N LEU A 211 -10.26 -6.68 3.37
CA LEU A 211 -9.58 -7.20 2.18
C LEU A 211 -8.82 -8.48 2.48
N PHE A 212 -8.09 -8.52 3.61
CA PHE A 212 -7.44 -9.73 4.09
C PHE A 212 -8.45 -10.87 4.25
N THR A 213 -9.55 -10.62 4.98
CA THR A 213 -10.61 -11.61 5.22
C THR A 213 -11.27 -12.09 3.91
N GLN A 214 -11.54 -11.19 2.97
CA GLN A 214 -12.12 -11.54 1.66
C GLN A 214 -11.18 -12.38 0.81
N ASN A 215 -9.87 -12.08 0.82
CA ASN A 215 -8.87 -12.88 0.12
C ASN A 215 -8.62 -14.23 0.81
N THR A 216 -8.89 -14.35 2.11
CA THR A 216 -8.88 -15.63 2.84
C THR A 216 -10.18 -16.44 2.64
N GLN A 217 -11.27 -15.81 2.20
CA GLN A 217 -12.47 -16.48 1.69
C GLN A 217 -12.26 -17.00 0.25
N ILE A 218 -11.24 -17.83 0.07
CA ILE A 218 -11.36 -18.93 -0.90
C ILE A 218 -12.61 -19.69 -0.46
N GLN A 219 -13.56 -19.94 -1.37
CA GLN A 219 -14.69 -20.83 -1.11
C GLN A 219 -14.13 -22.17 -0.63
N THR A 220 -14.06 -22.35 0.68
CA THR A 220 -14.09 -23.67 1.28
C THR A 220 -15.56 -24.05 1.20
N THR A 221 -15.93 -24.73 0.13
CA THR A 221 -16.95 -25.76 0.28
C THR A 221 -16.55 -26.56 1.52
N GLU A 222 -17.48 -26.77 2.45
CA GLU A 222 -17.29 -27.76 3.51
C GLU A 222 -16.74 -29.00 2.79
N PRO A 223 -15.48 -29.41 3.04
CA PRO A 223 -14.92 -30.52 2.29
C PRO A 223 -15.88 -31.67 2.54
N GLU A 224 -16.35 -32.31 1.46
CA GLU A 224 -16.83 -33.69 1.54
C GLU A 224 -15.90 -34.39 2.53
N PRO A 225 -16.41 -35.12 3.54
CA PRO A 225 -15.56 -35.72 4.55
C PRO A 225 -14.50 -36.59 3.87
N VAL A 226 -13.34 -35.99 3.64
CA VAL A 226 -12.20 -36.70 3.08
C VAL A 226 -11.77 -37.57 4.23
N ASN A 227 -11.79 -38.88 4.01
CA ASN A 227 -11.11 -39.82 4.90
C ASN A 227 -9.80 -39.17 5.36
N LYS A 228 -9.55 -39.15 6.68
CA LYS A 228 -8.39 -38.51 7.33
C LYS A 228 -7.28 -38.26 6.31
N PRO A 229 -6.95 -37.00 5.97
CA PRO A 229 -5.94 -36.74 4.96
C PRO A 229 -4.71 -37.56 5.33
N ASP A 230 -4.18 -38.31 4.36
CA ASP A 230 -2.89 -38.93 4.53
C ASP A 230 -1.92 -37.80 4.92
N LEU A 231 -1.40 -37.84 6.15
CA LEU A 231 -0.55 -36.80 6.74
C LEU A 231 0.84 -36.75 6.09
N SER A 232 0.95 -37.21 4.83
CA SER A 232 2.15 -37.22 4.01
C SER A 232 2.45 -35.87 3.34
N LEU A 233 1.75 -34.80 3.72
CA LEU A 233 2.00 -33.45 3.23
C LEU A 233 3.30 -32.90 3.84
N ASN A 234 4.37 -32.95 3.07
CA ASN A 234 5.64 -32.30 3.40
C ASN A 234 5.53 -30.80 3.13
N ILE A 235 5.37 -30.00 4.18
CA ILE A 235 5.33 -28.53 4.08
C ILE A 235 6.74 -27.99 4.27
N VAL A 236 7.24 -27.27 3.26
CA VAL A 236 8.53 -26.58 3.30
C VAL A 236 8.30 -25.07 3.26
N LEU A 237 8.72 -24.36 4.30
CA LEU A 237 8.70 -22.91 4.39
C LEU A 237 9.96 -22.33 3.75
N ALA A 238 9.80 -21.43 2.79
CA ALA A 238 10.90 -20.76 2.10
C ALA A 238 10.65 -19.24 2.10
N TYR A 239 11.25 -18.56 3.06
CA TYR A 239 11.17 -17.10 3.23
C TYR A 239 12.54 -16.46 3.02
N ASP A 240 12.54 -15.16 2.73
CA ASP A 240 13.77 -14.36 2.61
C ASP A 240 14.60 -14.45 3.90
N ASN A 241 15.92 -14.44 3.79
CA ASN A 241 16.82 -14.52 4.94
C ASN A 241 17.08 -13.15 5.59
N ASP A 242 16.09 -12.26 5.53
CA ASP A 242 16.13 -10.96 6.18
C ASP A 242 15.33 -10.97 7.49
N LYS A 243 15.35 -9.86 8.22
CA LYS A 243 14.64 -9.75 9.51
C LYS A 243 13.14 -10.00 9.38
N ASN A 244 12.52 -9.62 8.27
CA ASN A 244 11.08 -9.80 8.07
C ASN A 244 10.77 -11.26 7.73
N GLY A 245 11.54 -11.88 6.85
CA GLY A 245 11.39 -13.29 6.50
C GLY A 245 11.63 -14.22 7.70
N GLN A 246 12.55 -13.88 8.60
CA GLN A 246 12.72 -14.59 9.88
C GLN A 246 11.47 -14.50 10.77
N VAL A 247 10.85 -13.31 10.86
CA VAL A 247 9.60 -13.13 11.61
C VAL A 247 8.45 -13.91 10.97
N TYR A 248 8.32 -13.88 9.63
CA TYR A 248 7.30 -14.64 8.93
C TYR A 248 7.49 -16.16 9.04
N THR A 249 8.73 -16.62 9.09
CA THR A 249 9.04 -18.04 9.35
C THR A 249 8.48 -18.46 10.71
N GLN A 250 8.79 -17.71 11.77
CA GLN A 250 8.31 -18.01 13.14
C GLN A 250 6.78 -18.04 13.23
N ILE A 251 6.11 -17.04 12.65
CA ILE A 251 4.64 -16.98 12.65
C ILE A 251 4.04 -18.19 11.91
N SER A 252 4.65 -18.58 10.78
CA SER A 252 4.14 -19.68 9.95
C SER A 252 4.40 -21.05 10.58
N GLU A 253 5.54 -21.21 11.27
CA GLU A 253 5.82 -22.39 12.09
C GLU A 253 4.76 -22.58 13.18
N GLU A 254 4.43 -21.52 13.92
CA GLU A 254 3.40 -21.55 14.97
C GLU A 254 2.03 -21.95 14.39
N ILE A 255 1.64 -21.36 13.27
CA ILE A 255 0.37 -21.67 12.60
C ILE A 255 0.34 -23.13 12.16
N ILE A 256 1.38 -23.62 11.48
CA ILE A 256 1.40 -24.98 10.95
C ILE A 256 1.37 -25.97 12.10
N TYR A 257 2.24 -25.80 13.10
CA TYR A 257 2.28 -26.66 14.27
C TYR A 257 0.93 -26.77 14.97
N LYS A 258 0.21 -25.64 15.13
CA LYS A 258 -1.12 -25.63 15.75
C LYS A 258 -2.18 -26.46 15.00
N HIS A 259 -2.03 -26.63 13.69
CA HIS A 259 -3.03 -27.33 12.85
C HIS A 259 -2.61 -28.76 12.48
N THR A 260 -1.31 -29.04 12.44
CA THR A 260 -0.78 -30.33 12.00
C THR A 260 -0.13 -31.14 13.11
N GLU A 261 0.11 -30.55 14.28
CA GLU A 261 0.93 -31.08 15.37
C GLU A 261 2.37 -31.47 14.95
N ASN A 262 2.80 -31.04 13.76
CA ASN A 262 4.10 -31.32 13.19
C ASN A 262 4.81 -30.01 12.83
N MET A 263 6.10 -29.92 13.15
CA MET A 263 6.89 -28.78 12.71
C MET A 263 7.14 -28.86 11.20
N PRO A 264 6.93 -27.77 10.44
CA PRO A 264 7.27 -27.74 9.03
C PRO A 264 8.79 -27.76 8.82
N ASN A 265 9.22 -28.21 7.64
CA ASN A 265 10.60 -28.03 7.24
C ASN A 265 10.83 -26.56 6.87
N VAL A 266 11.97 -25.99 7.26
CA VAL A 266 12.34 -24.63 6.87
C VAL A 266 13.52 -24.70 5.91
N PHE A 267 13.31 -24.21 4.69
CA PHE A 267 14.38 -23.96 3.74
C PHE A 267 15.03 -22.62 4.09
N ILE A 268 16.30 -22.67 4.49
CA ILE A 268 17.11 -21.49 4.78
C ILE A 268 17.90 -21.18 3.51
N PRO A 269 17.57 -20.09 2.78
CA PRO A 269 18.31 -19.77 1.58
C PRO A 269 19.75 -19.39 1.93
N TYR A 270 20.67 -19.84 1.08
CA TYR A 270 22.10 -19.65 1.21
C TYR A 270 22.49 -18.17 0.92
N SER A 271 21.81 -17.57 -0.04
CA SER A 271 21.90 -16.16 -0.43
C SER A 271 20.96 -15.28 0.41
N LYS A 272 20.62 -14.08 -0.09
CA LYS A 272 19.74 -13.14 0.61
C LYS A 272 18.28 -13.59 0.58
N ASP A 273 17.84 -14.20 -0.51
CA ASP A 273 16.47 -14.66 -0.71
C ASP A 273 16.42 -15.92 -1.60
N CYS A 274 15.28 -16.61 -1.60
CA CYS A 274 15.13 -17.87 -2.33
C CYS A 274 15.26 -17.71 -3.85
N ASN A 275 14.99 -16.52 -4.40
CA ASN A 275 15.13 -16.27 -5.83
C ASN A 275 16.60 -16.12 -6.23
N ASP A 276 17.41 -15.50 -5.37
CA ASP A 276 18.85 -15.36 -5.55
C ASP A 276 19.56 -16.72 -5.46
N ASP A 277 19.07 -17.66 -4.64
CA ASP A 277 19.52 -19.06 -4.66
C ASP A 277 19.21 -19.71 -6.02
N LEU A 278 18.00 -19.54 -6.55
CA LEU A 278 17.65 -20.09 -7.87
C LEU A 278 18.54 -19.52 -8.99
N LYS A 279 18.86 -18.22 -8.95
CA LYS A 279 19.80 -17.61 -9.90
C LYS A 279 21.20 -18.19 -9.75
N LEU A 280 21.68 -18.36 -8.52
CA LEU A 280 23.00 -18.91 -8.24
C LEU A 280 23.13 -20.39 -8.67
N ALA A 281 22.08 -21.20 -8.47
CA ALA A 281 21.99 -22.57 -8.98
C ALA A 281 22.11 -22.62 -10.50
N ASN A 282 21.38 -21.73 -11.19
CA ASN A 282 21.43 -21.63 -12.66
C ASN A 282 22.80 -21.17 -13.17
N LEU A 283 23.45 -20.23 -12.49
CA LEU A 283 24.79 -19.75 -12.84
C LEU A 283 25.85 -20.84 -12.70
N ILE A 284 25.78 -21.62 -11.61
CA ILE A 284 26.73 -22.71 -11.32
C ILE A 284 26.43 -23.95 -12.16
N GLY A 285 25.17 -24.11 -12.60
CA GLY A 285 24.67 -25.27 -13.33
C GLY A 285 24.47 -26.48 -12.41
N ASN A 286 23.99 -26.27 -11.19
CA ASN A 286 23.78 -27.33 -10.21
C ASN A 286 22.49 -27.08 -9.41
N ASP A 287 21.70 -28.14 -9.20
CA ASP A 287 20.41 -28.10 -8.48
C ASP A 287 20.58 -27.89 -6.97
N HIS A 288 21.80 -28.11 -6.45
CA HIS A 288 22.14 -27.89 -5.05
C HIS A 288 23.33 -26.94 -4.92
N ILE A 289 23.25 -26.04 -3.94
CA ILE A 289 24.27 -25.02 -3.70
C ILE A 289 24.93 -25.27 -2.35
N ASN A 290 26.25 -25.29 -2.32
CA ASN A 290 27.04 -25.28 -1.10
C ASN A 290 28.37 -24.53 -1.30
N ASN A 291 29.06 -24.27 -0.18
CA ASN A 291 30.33 -23.53 -0.17
C ASN A 291 31.37 -24.12 -1.14
N GLU A 292 31.46 -25.44 -1.23
CA GLU A 292 32.46 -26.13 -2.04
C GLU A 292 32.18 -25.98 -3.54
N MET A 293 30.91 -26.11 -3.94
CA MET A 293 30.50 -25.94 -5.34
C MET A 293 30.72 -24.50 -5.82
N ILE A 294 30.36 -23.51 -5.00
CA ILE A 294 30.61 -22.10 -5.29
C ILE A 294 32.11 -21.84 -5.43
N LYS A 295 32.93 -22.36 -4.50
CA LYS A 295 34.39 -22.23 -4.55
C LYS A 295 34.97 -22.85 -5.82
N ASN A 296 34.59 -24.08 -6.14
CA ASN A 296 35.04 -24.78 -7.34
C ASN A 296 34.63 -24.05 -8.63
N PHE A 297 33.43 -23.47 -8.65
CA PHE A 297 32.94 -22.65 -9.77
C PHE A 297 33.78 -21.38 -9.96
N LEU A 298 34.03 -20.63 -8.88
CA LEU A 298 34.84 -19.41 -8.90
C LEU A 298 36.30 -19.71 -9.30
N GLU A 299 36.91 -20.76 -8.75
CA GLU A 299 38.27 -21.19 -9.12
C GLU A 299 38.36 -21.59 -10.59
N ARG A 300 37.31 -22.22 -11.14
CA ARG A 300 37.26 -22.58 -12.55
C ARG A 300 37.18 -21.35 -13.44
N ILE A 301 36.39 -20.34 -13.06
CA ILE A 301 36.32 -19.06 -13.78
C ILE A 301 37.69 -18.36 -13.76
N GLU A 302 38.35 -18.29 -12.59
CA GLU A 302 39.67 -17.67 -12.45
C GLU A 302 40.74 -18.40 -13.26
N LYS A 303 40.74 -19.74 -13.25
CA LYS A 303 41.66 -20.52 -14.09
C LYS A 303 41.40 -20.27 -15.57
N GLN A 304 40.14 -20.21 -16.00
CA GLN A 304 39.80 -19.97 -17.39
C GLN A 304 40.13 -18.54 -17.84
N SER A 305 39.97 -17.53 -16.97
CA SER A 305 40.27 -16.13 -17.31
C SER A 305 41.76 -15.86 -17.54
N LEU A 306 42.65 -16.76 -17.09
CA LEU A 306 44.09 -16.74 -17.41
C LEU A 306 44.39 -17.16 -18.86
N PHE A 307 43.49 -17.90 -19.53
CA PHE A 307 43.70 -18.43 -20.88
C PHE A 307 42.93 -17.67 -21.98
N PHE A 308 42.09 -16.69 -21.61
CA PHE A 308 41.27 -15.92 -22.54
C PHE A 308 41.57 -14.43 -22.43
N ASP A 309 41.58 -13.73 -23.57
CA ASP A 309 41.76 -12.28 -23.67
C ASP A 309 40.55 -11.59 -24.32
N GLY A 310 40.43 -10.27 -24.13
CA GLY A 310 39.39 -9.42 -24.71
C GLY A 310 37.98 -9.78 -24.21
N GLU A 311 37.00 -9.80 -25.12
CA GLU A 311 35.57 -9.97 -24.82
C GLU A 311 35.25 -11.23 -24.00
N LYS A 312 36.00 -12.32 -24.20
CA LYS A 312 35.79 -13.58 -23.45
C LYS A 312 36.22 -13.45 -21.98
N LYS A 313 37.27 -12.69 -21.71
CA LYS A 313 37.75 -12.41 -20.35
C LYS A 313 36.75 -11.51 -19.61
N GLU A 314 36.23 -10.49 -20.30
CA GLU A 314 35.20 -9.60 -19.76
C GLU A 314 33.92 -10.36 -19.38
N LYS A 315 33.48 -11.31 -20.20
CA LYS A 315 32.33 -12.18 -19.88
C LYS A 315 32.58 -13.06 -18.64
N LEU A 316 33.78 -13.61 -18.48
CA LEU A 316 34.14 -14.42 -17.32
C LEU A 316 34.20 -13.58 -16.03
N GLU A 317 34.72 -12.35 -16.10
CA GLU A 317 34.74 -11.42 -14.95
C GLU A 317 33.33 -10.94 -14.60
N ALA A 318 32.46 -10.68 -15.59
CA ALA A 318 31.06 -10.34 -15.34
C ALA A 318 30.34 -11.47 -14.60
N LEU A 319 30.53 -12.72 -15.04
CA LEU A 319 29.96 -13.91 -14.41
C LEU A 319 30.46 -14.11 -12.98
N LYS A 320 31.75 -13.84 -12.73
CA LYS A 320 32.34 -13.86 -11.39
C LYS A 320 31.67 -12.84 -10.47
N ASN A 321 31.54 -11.59 -10.95
CA ASN A 321 30.95 -10.50 -10.17
C ASN A 321 29.47 -10.72 -9.90
N GLU A 322 28.72 -11.28 -10.84
CA GLU A 322 27.31 -11.66 -10.66
C GLU A 322 27.17 -12.74 -9.58
N CYS A 323 28.01 -13.78 -9.63
CA CYS A 323 28.04 -14.82 -8.59
C CYS A 323 28.36 -14.21 -7.21
N LEU A 324 29.38 -13.36 -7.10
CA LEU A 324 29.77 -12.71 -5.84
C LEU A 324 28.69 -11.76 -5.29
N ALA A 325 27.93 -11.08 -6.16
CA ALA A 325 26.85 -10.17 -5.73
C ALA A 325 25.66 -10.90 -5.11
N LEU A 326 25.46 -12.17 -5.46
CA LEU A 326 24.41 -13.03 -4.89
C LEU A 326 24.86 -13.67 -3.55
N LEU A 327 26.16 -13.74 -3.29
CA LEU A 327 26.69 -14.20 -2.01
C LEU A 327 26.57 -13.08 -0.97
N LYS A 328 26.19 -13.43 0.26
CA LYS A 328 26.09 -12.47 1.37
C LYS A 328 27.39 -11.67 1.52
N PRO A 329 27.34 -10.36 1.83
CA PRO A 329 28.50 -9.70 2.41
C PRO A 329 28.85 -10.43 3.71
N GLN A 330 30.07 -10.98 3.81
CA GLN A 330 30.57 -11.37 5.12
C GLN A 330 30.61 -10.11 5.98
N GLU A 331 29.80 -10.07 7.04
CA GLU A 331 30.06 -9.14 8.13
C GLU A 331 31.49 -9.43 8.61
N GLN A 332 32.39 -8.47 8.39
CA GLN A 332 33.73 -8.50 8.94
C GLN A 332 33.64 -8.36 10.46
N THR A 333 33.40 -9.47 11.16
CA THR A 333 33.85 -9.59 12.55
C THR A 333 35.35 -9.80 12.54
N ILE A 334 36.09 -8.70 12.50
CA ILE A 334 37.45 -8.65 13.04
C ILE A 334 37.32 -8.90 14.54
N SER A 335 37.57 -10.15 14.95
CA SER A 335 37.92 -10.49 16.33
C SER A 335 39.38 -10.92 16.30
N GLN A 336 40.28 -9.94 16.42
CA GLN A 336 41.58 -10.21 17.01
C GLN A 336 41.33 -10.73 18.43
N ASN A 337 41.76 -11.96 18.70
CA ASN A 337 42.58 -12.29 19.86
C ASN A 337 42.96 -13.77 19.81
N ASP A 338 44.24 -14.01 19.54
CA ASP A 338 44.96 -15.18 20.04
C ASP A 338 44.80 -15.25 21.56
N THR A 339 44.36 -16.38 22.12
CA THR A 339 45.22 -17.32 22.88
C THR A 339 44.41 -18.39 23.63
N LYS A 340 44.86 -19.64 23.47
CA LYS A 340 44.96 -20.74 24.44
C LYS A 340 43.70 -21.49 24.90
N GLU A 341 43.72 -22.78 24.54
CA GLU A 341 43.53 -23.96 25.39
C GLU A 341 42.54 -23.83 26.56
N ASN A 342 41.42 -24.55 26.46
CA ASN A 342 41.18 -25.72 27.31
C ASN A 342 39.93 -26.51 26.89
N GLU A 343 40.14 -27.81 26.70
CA GLU A 343 39.10 -28.82 26.64
C GLU A 343 38.33 -28.90 27.97
N LYS A 344 37.00 -28.99 27.91
CA LYS A 344 36.19 -30.02 28.61
C LYS A 344 34.70 -29.97 28.20
N PRO A 345 34.00 -31.11 28.17
CA PRO A 345 32.66 -31.25 27.61
C PRO A 345 31.59 -30.85 28.64
N ILE A 346 30.52 -30.20 28.19
CA ILE A 346 29.36 -29.89 29.04
C ILE A 346 28.41 -31.09 29.01
N GLN A 347 28.23 -31.67 30.20
CA GLN A 347 27.28 -32.73 30.54
C GLN A 347 25.83 -32.30 30.37
N GLY A 348 24.98 -33.30 30.12
CA GLY A 348 23.54 -33.18 29.98
C GLY A 348 22.85 -32.57 31.20
N VAL A 349 21.67 -32.01 30.92
CA VAL A 349 20.75 -31.51 31.95
C VAL A 349 19.59 -32.48 32.02
N ASP A 350 19.42 -33.02 33.23
CA ASP A 350 18.37 -33.95 33.63
C ASP A 350 16.96 -33.35 33.48
N TYR A 351 16.02 -34.21 33.09
CA TYR A 351 14.59 -34.01 33.28
C TYR A 351 14.21 -34.54 34.67
N GLU A 352 13.67 -33.70 35.55
CA GLU A 352 12.89 -34.15 36.71
C GLU A 352 11.40 -33.89 36.49
N MET A 353 10.68 -35.02 36.51
CA MET A 353 9.24 -35.36 36.59
C MET A 353 8.16 -34.32 36.30
#